data_AF-A0AAJ1FY34-F1
#
_entry.id   AF-A0AAJ1FY34-F1
#
_cell.length_a   1.000
_cell.length_b   1.000
_cell.length_c   1.000
_cell.angle_alpha   90.00
_cell.angle_beta   90.00
_cell.angle_gamma   90.00
#
_symmetry.space_group_name_H-M   'P 1'
#
loop_
_entity.id
_entity.type
_entity.pdbx_description
1 polymer ?
#
loop_
_entity_poly.entity_id
_entity_poly.type
_entity_poly.pdbx_seq_one_letter_code
_entity_poly.pdbx_strand_id
1 'polypeptide(L)'
;MFEILGIVGIDGSPSCGVDYTCFGNWYGSFEDREDLDQTLASCKFDKGNGVFIEVLRNMLSENKIDDRVKVTALFAEEREKCLNLLS
;
A
#
# COMPACT_ATOMS: atom_id res chain seq x y z
N MET A 1 8.82 25.99 6.31
CA MET A 1 7.53 25.29 6.28
C MET A 1 7.53 24.40 5.05
N PHE A 2 7.06 23.16 5.15
CA PHE A 2 6.98 22.24 4.01
C PHE A 2 5.52 21.85 3.78
N GLU A 3 5.20 21.51 2.55
CA GLU A 3 3.88 21.02 2.14
C GLU A 3 4.04 19.60 1.59
N ILE A 4 3.14 18.71 2.00
CA ILE A 4 3.09 17.35 1.45
C ILE A 4 2.23 17.42 0.18
N LEU A 5 2.88 17.26 -0.98
CA LEU A 5 2.20 17.20 -2.28
C LEU A 5 1.38 15.90 -2.45
N GLY A 6 1.87 14.82 -1.86
CA GLY A 6 1.25 13.51 -1.97
C GLY A 6 2.13 12.42 -1.38
N ILE A 7 1.61 11.19 -1.47
CA ILE A 7 2.22 9.98 -0.93
C ILE A 7 2.35 8.99 -2.08
N VAL A 8 3.56 8.44 -2.25
CA VAL A 8 3.84 7.39 -3.23
C VAL A 8 4.02 6.07 -2.48
N GLY A 9 3.13 5.13 -2.73
CA GLY A 9 3.28 3.74 -2.29
C GLY A 9 4.00 2.89 -3.34
N ILE A 10 4.53 1.74 -2.92
CA ILE A 10 5.17 0.78 -3.81
C ILE A 10 4.19 -0.36 -4.04
N ASP A 11 3.71 -0.43 -5.27
CA ASP A 11 2.76 -1.43 -5.72
C ASP A 11 3.36 -2.85 -5.65
N GLY A 12 2.55 -3.80 -5.20
CA GLY A 12 2.98 -5.17 -4.87
C GLY A 12 3.56 -5.35 -3.46
N SER A 13 3.82 -4.27 -2.72
CA SER A 13 4.14 -4.37 -1.29
C SER A 13 2.88 -4.73 -0.48
N PRO A 14 2.91 -5.73 0.42
CA PRO A 14 1.78 -6.07 1.30
C PRO A 14 1.36 -4.90 2.21
N SER A 15 2.27 -3.96 2.47
CA SER A 15 2.02 -2.78 3.29
C SER A 15 1.77 -1.52 2.45
N CYS A 16 2.63 -1.27 1.47
CA CYS A 16 2.67 0.01 0.75
C CYS A 16 1.98 -0.02 -0.63
N GLY A 17 1.37 -1.14 -1.04
CA GLY A 17 0.66 -1.24 -2.32
C GLY A 17 -0.54 -0.30 -2.38
N VAL A 18 -0.75 0.36 -3.53
CA VAL A 18 -1.82 1.37 -3.67
C VAL A 18 -2.90 0.89 -4.62
N ASP A 19 -2.51 0.38 -5.78
CA ASP A 19 -3.46 -0.15 -6.77
C ASP A 19 -3.54 -1.68 -6.71
N TYR A 20 -2.42 -2.32 -6.37
CA TYR A 20 -2.33 -3.78 -6.16
C TYR A 20 -1.31 -4.13 -5.08
N THR A 21 -1.55 -5.26 -4.44
CA THR A 21 -0.81 -5.71 -3.26
C THR A 21 -0.80 -7.24 -3.16
N CYS A 22 0.08 -7.76 -2.31
CA CYS A 22 0.04 -9.14 -1.87
C CYS A 22 -0.85 -9.28 -0.63
N PHE A 23 -1.98 -9.94 -0.78
CA PHE A 23 -2.85 -10.34 0.33
C PHE A 23 -2.42 -11.70 0.86
N GLY A 24 -2.67 -11.92 2.14
CA GLY A 24 -2.42 -13.18 2.80
C GLY A 24 -2.78 -13.06 4.28
N ASN A 25 -2.85 -14.20 4.94
CA ASN A 25 -3.11 -14.31 6.37
C ASN A 25 -1.84 -13.99 7.18
N TRP A 26 -1.29 -12.80 6.95
CA TRP A 26 0.04 -12.41 7.42
C TRP A 26 0.14 -12.38 8.94
N TYR A 27 -0.88 -11.90 9.67
CA TYR A 27 -1.03 -11.85 11.14
C TYR A 27 0.20 -11.44 12.00
N GLY A 28 1.27 -10.88 11.42
CA GLY A 28 2.51 -10.49 12.13
C GLY A 28 3.71 -11.35 11.75
N SER A 29 4.57 -11.68 12.72
CA SER A 29 5.78 -12.49 12.50
C SER A 29 5.45 -13.93 12.08
N PHE A 30 6.33 -14.52 11.29
CA PHE A 30 6.29 -15.94 10.91
C PHE A 30 7.05 -16.86 11.87
N GLU A 31 7.83 -16.29 12.78
CA GLU A 31 8.57 -17.06 13.78
C GLU A 31 7.62 -17.89 14.64
N ASP A 32 7.98 -19.16 14.87
CA ASP A 32 7.23 -20.15 15.66
C ASP A 32 5.79 -20.44 15.20
N ARG A 33 5.44 -20.16 13.94
CA ARG A 33 4.14 -20.55 13.37
C ARG A 33 4.09 -22.02 12.99
N GLU A 34 3.14 -22.73 13.58
CA GLU A 34 2.79 -24.10 13.18
C GLU A 34 2.07 -24.15 11.82
N ASP A 35 1.45 -23.04 11.39
CA ASP A 35 0.61 -22.92 10.19
C ASP A 35 1.30 -22.16 9.04
N LEU A 36 2.64 -22.09 9.04
CA LEU A 36 3.39 -21.30 8.06
C LEU A 36 3.04 -21.67 6.61
N ASP A 37 2.97 -22.95 6.29
CA ASP A 37 2.62 -23.42 4.94
C ASP A 37 1.22 -22.95 4.51
N GLN A 38 0.26 -22.92 5.44
CA GLN A 38 -1.10 -22.45 5.18
C GLN A 38 -1.14 -20.93 5.00
N THR A 39 -0.36 -20.20 5.82
CA THR A 39 -0.16 -18.76 5.67
C THR A 39 0.42 -18.43 4.28
N LEU A 40 1.47 -19.13 3.86
CA LEU A 40 2.11 -18.93 2.56
C LEU A 40 1.17 -19.30 1.39
N ALA A 41 0.41 -20.40 1.52
CA ALA A 41 -0.57 -20.81 0.53
C ALA A 41 -1.75 -19.83 0.38
N SER A 42 -2.01 -19.01 1.41
CA SER A 42 -3.03 -17.94 1.33
C SER A 42 -2.56 -16.71 0.54
N CYS A 43 -1.28 -16.62 0.20
CA CYS A 43 -0.72 -15.49 -0.53
C CYS A 43 -1.34 -15.38 -1.92
N LYS A 44 -1.91 -14.21 -2.21
CA LYS A 44 -2.40 -13.86 -3.55
C LYS A 44 -2.00 -12.44 -3.90
N PHE A 45 -1.69 -12.22 -5.16
CA PHE A 45 -1.46 -10.89 -5.71
C PHE A 45 -2.73 -10.44 -6.43
N ASP A 46 -3.33 -9.34 -5.97
CA ASP A 46 -4.59 -8.84 -6.51
C ASP A 46 -4.71 -7.32 -6.34
N LYS A 47 -5.75 -6.72 -6.91
CA LYS A 47 -6.06 -5.30 -6.76
C LYS A 47 -6.46 -4.96 -5.34
N GLY A 48 -5.99 -3.80 -4.86
CA GLY A 48 -6.35 -3.22 -3.58
C GLY A 48 -5.15 -2.63 -2.84
N ASN A 49 -5.41 -2.13 -1.63
CA ASN A 49 -4.43 -1.42 -0.83
C ASN A 49 -3.66 -2.36 0.09
N GLY A 50 -2.35 -2.15 0.21
CA GLY A 50 -1.58 -2.70 1.32
C GLY A 50 -2.07 -2.10 2.65
N VAL A 51 -1.82 -2.82 3.74
CA VAL A 51 -2.44 -2.50 5.05
C VAL A 51 -2.13 -1.08 5.52
N PHE A 52 -0.92 -0.57 5.29
CA PHE A 52 -0.56 0.80 5.66
C PHE A 52 -1.32 1.82 4.82
N ILE A 53 -1.43 1.60 3.51
CA ILE A 53 -2.13 2.51 2.60
C ILE A 53 -3.63 2.54 2.89
N GLU A 54 -4.22 1.39 3.23
CA GLU A 54 -5.63 1.30 3.63
C GLU A 54 -5.91 2.16 4.87
N VAL A 55 -5.15 1.93 5.95
CA VAL A 55 -5.31 2.69 7.21
C VAL A 55 -5.03 4.17 6.98
N LEU A 56 -3.98 4.51 6.25
CA LEU A 56 -3.64 5.89 5.93
C LEU A 56 -4.77 6.59 5.15
N ARG A 57 -5.35 5.95 4.14
CA ARG A 57 -6.47 6.52 3.37
C ARG A 57 -7.69 6.76 4.25
N ASN A 58 -8.00 5.81 5.15
CA ASN A 58 -9.07 5.97 6.13
C ASN A 58 -8.81 7.19 7.03
N MET A 59 -7.59 7.33 7.56
CA MET A 59 -7.20 8.48 8.38
C MET A 59 -7.27 9.81 7.61
N LEU A 60 -6.84 9.86 6.35
CA LEU A 60 -6.92 11.07 5.52
C LEU A 60 -8.38 11.51 5.32
N SER A 61 -9.27 10.55 5.05
CA SER A 61 -10.70 10.79 4.87
C SER A 61 -11.40 11.22 6.16
N GLU A 62 -11.10 10.56 7.29
CA GLU A 62 -11.60 10.94 8.63
C GLU A 62 -11.21 12.38 8.99
N ASN A 63 -10.03 12.82 8.57
CA ASN A 63 -9.53 14.17 8.80
C ASN A 63 -9.91 15.18 7.70
N LYS A 64 -10.62 14.75 6.64
CA LYS A 64 -11.04 15.59 5.50
C LYS A 64 -9.88 16.30 4.80
N ILE A 65 -8.80 15.57 4.57
CA ILE A 65 -7.59 16.06 3.87
C ILE A 65 -7.21 15.19 2.66
N ASP A 66 -8.05 14.21 2.33
CA ASP A 66 -7.91 13.28 1.20
C ASP A 66 -8.06 13.97 -0.17
N ASP A 67 -8.70 15.14 -0.22
CA ASP A 67 -8.76 16.02 -1.40
C ASP A 67 -7.44 16.77 -1.65
N ARG A 68 -6.66 17.01 -0.60
CA ARG A 68 -5.40 17.77 -0.63
C ARG A 68 -4.17 16.88 -0.76
N VAL A 69 -4.18 15.71 -0.11
CA VAL A 69 -3.04 14.78 -0.10
C VAL A 69 -3.34 13.60 -1.00
N LYS A 70 -2.82 13.64 -2.24
CA LYS A 70 -2.99 12.55 -3.20
C LYS A 70 -2.16 11.33 -2.80
N VAL A 71 -2.74 10.13 -2.90
CA VAL A 71 -2.03 8.86 -2.74
C VAL A 71 -1.96 8.16 -4.09
N THR A 72 -0.75 7.89 -4.57
CA THR A 72 -0.50 7.21 -5.85
C THR A 72 0.53 6.10 -5.71
N ALA A 73 0.67 5.28 -6.75
CA ALA A 73 1.54 4.13 -6.77
C ALA A 73 2.75 4.31 -7.69
N LEU A 74 3.89 3.80 -7.26
CA LEU A 74 5.00 3.46 -8.14
C LEU A 74 4.98 1.94 -8.33
N PHE A 75 4.80 1.52 -9.58
CA PHE A 75 5.22 0.17 -9.95
C PHE A 75 6.72 0.19 -10.18
N ALA A 76 7.46 -0.73 -9.57
CA ALA A 76 8.92 -0.72 -9.63
C ALA A 76 9.46 -0.77 -11.09
N GLU A 77 8.69 -1.32 -12.03
CA GLU A 77 9.05 -1.38 -13.46
C GLU A 77 8.64 -0.12 -14.26
N GLU A 78 7.81 0.78 -13.72
CA GLU A 78 7.25 1.95 -14.45
C GLU A 78 7.54 3.29 -13.74
N ARG A 79 8.78 3.80 -13.85
CA ARG A 79 9.23 5.09 -13.28
C ARG A 79 8.37 6.31 -13.64
N GLU A 80 7.73 6.30 -14.81
CA GLU A 80 6.96 7.44 -15.34
C GLU A 80 5.74 7.80 -14.47
N LYS A 81 5.17 6.87 -13.70
CA LYS A 81 3.97 7.11 -12.87
C LYS A 81 4.16 8.19 -11.80
N CYS A 82 5.35 8.31 -11.22
CA CYS A 82 5.66 9.36 -10.23
C CYS A 82 5.67 10.77 -10.82
N LEU A 83 5.95 10.92 -12.13
CA LEU A 83 6.01 12.24 -12.78
C LEU A 83 4.62 12.89 -12.88
N ASN A 84 3.54 12.09 -12.85
CA ASN A 84 2.15 12.58 -12.86
C ASN A 84 1.74 13.28 -11.55
N LEU A 85 2.54 13.20 -10.48
CA LEU A 85 2.29 13.99 -9.26
C LEU A 85 2.63 15.47 -9.45
N LEU A 86 3.40 15.81 -10.48
CA LEU A 86 3.90 17.15 -10.76
C LEU A 86 3.04 17.90 -11.80
N SER A 87 1.99 17.26 -12.32
CA SER A 87 1.03 17.78 -13.31
C SER A 87 -0.35 17.96 -12.72
#